data_AF-A0A1D8T2J1-F1
#
_entry.id   AF-A0A1D8T2J1-F1
#
_cell.length_a   1.000
_cell.length_b   1.000
_cell.length_c   1.000
_cell.angle_alpha   90.00
_cell.angle_beta   90.00
_cell.angle_gamma   90.00
#
_symmetry.space_group_name_H-M   'P 1'
#
loop_
_entity.id
_entity.type
_entity.pdbx_description
1 polymer ?
#
loop_
_entity_poly.entity_id
_entity_poly.type
_entity_poly.pdbx_seq_one_letter_code
_entity_poly.pdbx_strand_id
1 'polypeptide(L)'
;MIESVRTSTVRHAAARPARSRKVVPGIVVLATVLSACGFFGPDQPDTVAQQFAEALNNDDVQAAADLTTDPDAAAAAITAMYDGLGNTDGTFTRTGAEESDGDGTFTMDVSWPFAPDQQWQYSTSGNATKEGDDWKIVWNPAVLAPGLTDDTTLRYTTTSGTPARVLAASGDPILEQQVVTLVNLEPGADTAAVAALLAPIEPTITAASLQQQLDGADGQAVTAISLRAEDIAPIESQLQQLDSVTLVPQARLITVDKALASPTLSDLGDLWQQGQDESAGWAVQLVAQDGSAETIAGEPGPDAPDIATTLDLPMQMAAERALASVPQQAAIVALRPSTGAVLAVAQNAPADAVGPIALTGLYPPGSTFKTVTTSAALQAGVVAPDTILPCPGTENIDGRQIPNDDEFDLGDVPLHTAFAHSCNTTMGRLAAGLPADALQKAALQFGLGVDYVTPGLTTVTGSVPVADSSAARVESGIGQGQVTASPFGMAMVAASIANGSTPLPMLVQGQPGTADQTPPPVPADVTADLRTMMRETVTDGTATALQDIPGLLGKTGTAESEGGPAHGWFVGIRDDLAFAVFIAGADSSAPAVEAAGRFLR
;
A
#
# COMPACT_ATOMS: atom_id res chain seq x y z
N MET A 1 -3.27 -28.78 -14.17
CA MET A 1 -2.18 -29.52 -13.51
C MET A 1 -0.99 -28.58 -13.41
N ILE A 2 -1.01 -27.67 -12.43
CA ILE A 2 0.11 -26.79 -12.05
C ILE A 2 0.00 -26.62 -10.54
N GLU A 3 0.99 -27.18 -9.83
CA GLU A 3 1.18 -27.08 -8.39
C GLU A 3 1.47 -25.64 -7.97
N SER A 4 0.72 -25.14 -7.00
CA SER A 4 1.02 -23.89 -6.29
C SER A 4 2.09 -24.17 -5.25
N VAL A 5 3.28 -23.59 -5.46
CA VAL A 5 4.33 -23.48 -4.45
C VAL A 5 3.89 -22.45 -3.41
N ARG A 6 3.42 -22.93 -2.25
CA ARG A 6 3.22 -22.11 -1.04
C ARG A 6 4.57 -21.81 -0.41
N THR A 7 5.05 -20.57 -0.51
CA THR A 7 6.10 -20.05 0.37
C THR A 7 5.54 -19.82 1.77
N SER A 8 5.88 -20.74 2.68
CA SER A 8 5.64 -20.64 4.12
C SER A 8 6.66 -19.69 4.75
N THR A 9 6.22 -18.48 5.11
CA THR A 9 6.96 -17.63 6.05
C THR A 9 6.67 -18.10 7.47
N VAL A 10 7.50 -19.03 7.95
CA VAL A 10 7.54 -19.45 9.36
C VAL A 10 8.04 -18.28 10.21
N ARG A 11 7.13 -17.51 10.81
CA ARG A 11 7.47 -16.61 11.93
C ARG A 11 8.00 -17.46 13.08
N HIS A 12 9.31 -17.40 13.33
CA HIS A 12 9.92 -17.95 14.53
C HIS A 12 9.41 -17.16 15.75
N ALA A 13 8.50 -17.76 16.51
CA ALA A 13 8.15 -17.29 17.84
C ALA A 13 9.40 -17.34 18.73
N ALA A 14 9.94 -16.16 19.08
CA ALA A 14 11.00 -16.06 20.06
C ALA A 14 10.43 -16.39 21.44
N ALA A 15 10.79 -17.56 21.98
CA ALA A 15 10.48 -17.95 23.35
C ALA A 15 11.12 -16.94 24.32
N ARG A 16 10.29 -16.15 25.01
CA ARG A 16 10.73 -15.30 26.12
C ARG A 16 10.88 -16.12 27.40
N PRO A 17 11.87 -15.81 28.26
CA PRO A 17 12.27 -16.68 29.36
C PRO A 17 11.30 -16.60 30.55
N ALA A 18 11.01 -17.75 31.15
CA ALA A 18 10.28 -17.86 32.41
C ALA A 18 11.02 -17.10 33.53
N ARG A 19 10.38 -16.06 34.10
CA ARG A 19 10.88 -15.38 35.30
C ARG A 19 10.53 -16.19 36.54
N SER A 20 11.54 -16.87 37.10
CA SER A 20 11.48 -17.46 38.42
C SER A 20 11.49 -16.35 39.50
N ARG A 21 10.42 -16.25 40.29
CA ARG A 21 10.39 -15.42 41.49
C ARG A 21 11.26 -16.08 42.56
N LYS A 22 12.42 -15.48 42.85
CA LYS A 22 13.26 -15.82 44.01
C LYS A 22 12.59 -15.29 45.28
N VAL A 23 12.22 -16.19 46.17
CA VAL A 23 11.78 -15.89 47.54
C VAL A 23 13.01 -15.58 48.39
N VAL A 24 13.03 -14.42 49.05
CA VAL A 24 14.02 -14.06 50.08
C VAL A 24 13.31 -14.11 51.43
N PRO A 25 13.76 -14.90 52.42
CA PRO A 25 13.11 -14.92 53.73
C PRO A 25 13.75 -13.83 54.61
N GLY A 26 12.97 -12.79 54.90
CA GLY A 26 13.27 -11.84 55.98
C GLY A 26 12.59 -12.29 57.26
N ILE A 27 13.35 -12.85 58.20
CA ILE A 27 12.89 -13.15 59.56
C ILE A 27 12.82 -11.83 60.33
N VAL A 28 11.61 -11.42 60.72
CA VAL A 28 11.40 -10.44 61.80
C VAL A 28 10.60 -11.13 62.89
N VAL A 29 11.26 -11.38 64.01
CA VAL A 29 10.65 -11.80 65.27
C VAL A 29 10.05 -10.57 65.92
N LEU A 30 8.72 -10.51 66.07
CA LEU A 30 8.07 -9.55 66.95
C LEU A 30 7.12 -10.29 67.90
N ALA A 31 7.28 -9.99 69.18
CA ALA A 31 6.78 -10.73 70.31
C ALA A 31 5.25 -10.70 70.44
N THR A 32 4.70 -11.86 70.78
CA THR A 32 3.31 -12.10 71.12
C THR A 32 2.96 -11.51 72.49
N VAL A 33 2.02 -10.57 72.51
CA VAL A 33 1.23 -10.25 73.71
C VAL A 33 -0.18 -10.78 73.47
N LEU A 34 -0.53 -11.82 74.22
CA LEU A 34 -1.89 -12.36 74.30
C LEU A 34 -2.81 -11.34 74.98
N SER A 35 -3.86 -10.94 74.28
CA SER A 35 -5.10 -10.47 74.90
C SER A 35 -6.26 -11.09 74.14
N ALA A 36 -6.99 -11.96 74.85
CA ALA A 36 -8.19 -12.61 74.39
C ALA A 36 -9.40 -11.74 74.73
N CYS A 37 -10.23 -11.42 73.73
CA CYS A 37 -11.70 -11.40 73.73
C CYS A 37 -12.21 -10.62 72.49
N GLY A 38 -12.92 -11.31 71.59
CA GLY A 38 -13.62 -10.71 70.45
C GLY A 38 -13.64 -11.61 69.22
N PHE A 39 -14.74 -12.36 69.05
CA PHE A 39 -15.09 -13.17 67.88
C PHE A 39 -15.18 -12.28 66.63
N PHE A 40 -14.19 -12.25 65.74
CA PHE A 40 -14.33 -11.68 64.39
C PHE A 40 -13.44 -12.50 63.45
N GLY A 41 -14.05 -13.45 62.72
CA GLY A 41 -13.51 -13.80 61.41
C GLY A 41 -13.64 -12.58 60.48
N PRO A 42 -12.99 -12.56 59.31
CA PRO A 42 -13.31 -11.53 58.31
C PRO A 42 -14.83 -11.54 58.08
N ASP A 43 -15.43 -10.35 57.95
CA ASP A 43 -16.86 -10.22 57.63
C ASP A 43 -17.14 -11.10 56.39
N GLN A 44 -18.14 -11.96 56.46
CA GLN A 44 -18.29 -12.98 55.41
C GLN A 44 -18.63 -12.42 54.01
N PRO A 45 -19.31 -11.26 53.85
CA PRO A 45 -19.41 -10.54 52.58
C PRO A 45 -18.05 -10.17 51.98
N ASP A 46 -17.09 -9.82 52.83
CA ASP A 46 -15.73 -9.43 52.46
C ASP A 46 -14.95 -10.59 51.82
N THR A 47 -15.20 -11.79 52.33
CA THR A 47 -14.54 -13.03 51.89
C THR A 47 -15.08 -13.48 50.53
N VAL A 48 -16.40 -13.51 50.33
CA VAL A 48 -16.99 -13.92 49.05
C VAL A 48 -16.65 -12.93 47.93
N ALA A 49 -16.66 -11.62 48.21
CA ALA A 49 -16.26 -10.60 47.25
C ALA A 49 -14.77 -10.71 46.86
N GLN A 50 -13.89 -11.04 47.81
CA GLN A 50 -12.48 -11.29 47.52
C GLN A 50 -12.30 -12.54 46.65
N GLN A 51 -12.97 -13.65 46.97
CA GLN A 51 -12.89 -14.88 46.17
C GLN A 51 -13.41 -14.67 44.75
N PHE A 52 -14.48 -13.89 44.60
CA PHE A 52 -15.03 -13.54 43.29
C PHE A 52 -14.02 -12.72 42.47
N ALA A 53 -13.45 -11.67 43.05
CA ALA A 53 -12.41 -10.87 42.40
C ALA A 53 -11.18 -11.72 42.04
N GLU A 54 -10.75 -12.63 42.93
CA GLU A 54 -9.65 -13.57 42.66
C GLU A 54 -9.98 -14.56 41.53
N ALA A 55 -11.21 -15.07 41.45
CA ALA A 55 -11.63 -15.94 40.37
C ALA A 55 -11.63 -15.21 39.02
N LEU A 56 -12.14 -13.98 38.97
CA LEU A 56 -12.08 -13.12 37.78
C LEU A 56 -10.64 -12.80 37.37
N ASN A 57 -9.75 -12.50 38.33
CA ASN A 57 -8.32 -12.25 38.05
C ASN A 57 -7.55 -13.49 37.57
N ASN A 58 -8.09 -14.69 37.79
CA ASN A 58 -7.49 -15.96 37.38
C ASN A 58 -8.15 -16.52 36.11
N ASP A 59 -9.02 -15.76 35.46
CA ASP A 59 -9.81 -16.17 34.29
C ASP A 59 -10.69 -17.42 34.55
N ASP A 60 -11.03 -17.69 35.81
CA ASP A 60 -11.85 -18.84 36.21
C ASP A 60 -13.33 -18.45 36.27
N VAL A 61 -13.94 -18.41 35.08
CA VAL A 61 -15.34 -18.02 34.89
C VAL A 61 -16.29 -18.87 35.74
N GLN A 62 -16.06 -20.19 35.82
CA GLN A 62 -16.94 -21.08 36.57
C GLN A 62 -16.79 -20.86 38.07
N ALA A 63 -15.56 -20.72 38.58
CA ALA A 63 -15.37 -20.42 40.00
C ALA A 63 -15.98 -19.08 40.41
N ALA A 64 -15.90 -18.06 39.55
CA ALA A 64 -16.56 -16.78 39.79
C ALA A 64 -18.09 -16.92 39.79
N ALA A 65 -18.65 -17.62 38.79
CA ALA A 65 -20.08 -17.86 38.67
C ALA A 65 -20.66 -18.65 39.85
N ASP A 66 -19.96 -19.68 40.31
CA ASP A 66 -20.37 -20.53 41.44
C ASP A 66 -20.49 -19.75 42.76
N LEU A 67 -19.88 -18.55 42.87
CA LEU A 67 -19.98 -17.66 44.04
C LEU A 67 -21.22 -16.74 44.01
N THR A 68 -22.07 -16.86 42.99
CA THR A 68 -23.24 -15.99 42.80
C THR A 68 -24.56 -16.73 43.07
N THR A 69 -25.67 -16.00 43.22
CA THR A 69 -27.02 -16.58 43.36
C THR A 69 -27.59 -17.14 42.06
N ASP A 70 -26.97 -16.85 40.90
CA ASP A 70 -27.36 -17.39 39.59
C ASP A 70 -26.10 -17.72 38.76
N PRO A 71 -25.49 -18.91 38.98
CA PRO A 71 -24.25 -19.29 38.31
C PRO A 71 -24.36 -19.37 36.78
N ASP A 72 -25.50 -19.79 36.23
CA ASP A 72 -25.65 -19.94 34.78
C ASP A 72 -25.66 -18.57 34.09
N ALA A 73 -26.42 -17.61 34.64
CA ALA A 73 -26.43 -16.23 34.14
C ALA A 73 -25.07 -15.54 34.35
N ALA A 74 -24.43 -15.78 35.49
CA ALA A 74 -23.11 -15.23 35.79
C ALA A 74 -22.02 -15.71 34.82
N ALA A 75 -21.95 -17.02 34.58
CA ALA A 75 -20.97 -17.58 33.66
C ALA A 75 -21.14 -17.02 32.23
N ALA A 76 -22.39 -16.89 31.77
CA ALA A 76 -22.68 -16.32 30.45
C ALA A 76 -22.25 -14.85 30.34
N ALA A 77 -22.57 -14.01 31.33
CA ALA A 77 -22.23 -12.59 31.31
C ALA A 77 -20.71 -12.34 31.46
N ILE A 78 -20.02 -13.10 32.32
CA ILE A 78 -18.57 -13.01 32.48
C ILE A 78 -17.87 -13.40 31.18
N THR A 79 -18.30 -14.48 30.54
CA THR A 79 -17.77 -14.89 29.23
C THR A 79 -17.99 -13.81 28.17
N ALA A 80 -19.22 -13.28 28.08
CA ALA A 80 -19.56 -12.22 27.13
C ALA A 80 -18.77 -10.92 27.36
N MET A 81 -18.46 -10.59 28.62
CA MET A 81 -17.59 -9.45 28.96
C MET A 81 -16.17 -9.66 28.40
N TYR A 82 -15.54 -10.81 28.68
CA TYR A 82 -14.19 -11.09 28.18
C TYR A 82 -14.14 -11.15 26.66
N ASP A 83 -15.10 -11.83 26.04
CA ASP A 83 -15.22 -11.93 24.58
C ASP A 83 -15.39 -10.56 23.93
N GLY A 84 -16.27 -9.72 24.50
CA GLY A 84 -16.58 -8.40 23.96
C GLY A 84 -15.48 -7.38 24.17
N LEU A 85 -14.74 -7.47 25.28
CA LEU A 85 -13.54 -6.65 25.51
C LEU A 85 -12.31 -7.17 24.76
N GLY A 86 -12.34 -8.42 24.29
CA GLY A 86 -11.22 -9.08 23.62
C GLY A 86 -9.97 -9.20 24.50
N ASN A 87 -10.14 -9.14 25.82
CA ASN A 87 -9.07 -9.06 26.80
C ASN A 87 -9.51 -9.74 28.11
N THR A 88 -8.62 -10.53 28.71
CA THR A 88 -8.82 -11.12 30.04
C THR A 88 -7.89 -10.54 31.10
N ASP A 89 -6.94 -9.67 30.73
CA ASP A 89 -5.95 -9.05 31.64
C ASP A 89 -6.55 -7.96 32.57
N GLY A 90 -7.87 -7.93 32.72
CA GLY A 90 -8.56 -7.05 33.66
C GLY A 90 -8.17 -7.38 35.09
N THR A 91 -7.95 -6.36 35.91
CA THR A 91 -7.66 -6.53 37.34
C THR A 91 -8.82 -6.06 38.18
N PHE A 92 -9.33 -6.95 39.03
CA PHE A 92 -10.45 -6.75 39.94
C PHE A 92 -9.91 -6.71 41.37
N THR A 93 -10.03 -5.57 42.04
CA THR A 93 -9.52 -5.38 43.39
C THR A 93 -10.67 -5.02 44.31
N ARG A 94 -11.00 -5.88 45.27
CA ARG A 94 -11.97 -5.54 46.31
C ARG A 94 -11.44 -4.40 47.18
N THR A 95 -12.22 -3.34 47.34
CA THR A 95 -11.83 -2.11 48.05
C THR A 95 -12.57 -1.87 49.35
N GLY A 96 -13.73 -2.49 49.54
CA GLY A 96 -14.47 -2.44 50.81
C GLY A 96 -15.66 -3.38 50.84
N ALA A 97 -16.11 -3.74 52.03
CA ALA A 97 -17.35 -4.47 52.27
C ALA A 97 -17.97 -4.06 53.61
N GLU A 98 -19.29 -4.08 53.69
CA GLU A 98 -20.06 -3.79 54.90
C GLU A 98 -21.13 -4.87 55.09
N GLU A 99 -21.29 -5.37 56.32
CA GLU A 99 -22.36 -6.32 56.68
C GLU A 99 -23.46 -5.60 57.48
N SER A 100 -24.72 -5.88 57.16
CA SER A 100 -25.89 -5.36 57.89
C SER A 100 -27.04 -6.37 57.87
N ASP A 101 -27.46 -6.83 59.05
CA ASP A 101 -28.68 -7.64 59.27
C ASP A 101 -28.86 -8.85 58.33
N GLY A 102 -27.78 -9.58 58.02
CA GLY A 102 -27.82 -10.80 57.20
C GLY A 102 -27.63 -10.58 55.70
N ASP A 103 -27.50 -9.32 55.28
CA ASP A 103 -27.07 -8.91 53.95
C ASP A 103 -25.73 -8.16 54.05
N GLY A 104 -25.05 -8.01 52.92
CA GLY A 104 -23.82 -7.25 52.84
C GLY A 104 -23.70 -6.49 51.53
N THR A 105 -22.88 -5.46 51.53
CA THR A 105 -22.48 -4.74 50.31
C THR A 105 -20.98 -4.86 50.15
N PHE A 106 -20.50 -4.80 48.90
CA PHE A 106 -19.08 -4.76 48.61
C PHE A 106 -18.80 -3.80 47.45
N THR A 107 -17.55 -3.35 47.38
CA THR A 107 -17.03 -2.48 46.33
C THR A 107 -15.78 -3.08 45.74
N MET A 108 -15.61 -2.95 44.43
CA MET A 108 -14.42 -3.37 43.69
C MET A 108 -13.98 -2.26 42.76
N ASP A 109 -12.67 -2.04 42.69
CA ASP A 109 -12.04 -1.28 41.62
C ASP A 109 -11.62 -2.24 40.52
N VAL A 110 -11.94 -1.89 39.28
CA VAL A 110 -11.65 -2.68 38.09
C VAL A 110 -10.79 -1.84 37.15
N SER A 111 -9.75 -2.46 36.60
CA SER A 111 -8.85 -1.83 35.63
C SER A 111 -8.57 -2.75 34.46
N TRP A 112 -8.89 -2.29 33.25
CA TRP A 112 -8.63 -2.99 31.99
C TRP A 112 -7.48 -2.32 31.23
N PRO A 113 -6.37 -3.03 30.98
CA PRO A 113 -5.27 -2.53 30.17
C PRO A 113 -5.40 -3.00 28.72
N PHE A 114 -5.85 -2.14 27.80
CA PHE A 114 -5.94 -2.47 26.37
C PHE A 114 -4.62 -2.18 25.63
N ALA A 115 -3.97 -1.06 25.97
CA ALA A 115 -2.65 -0.66 25.49
C ALA A 115 -1.96 0.21 26.56
N PRO A 116 -0.65 0.54 26.44
CA PRO A 116 0.05 1.35 27.44
C PRO A 116 -0.66 2.66 27.81
N ASP A 117 -1.32 3.29 26.83
CA ASP A 117 -2.02 4.56 26.98
C ASP A 117 -3.55 4.40 26.88
N GLN A 118 -4.06 3.16 26.84
CA GLN A 118 -5.48 2.85 26.67
C GLN A 118 -5.93 1.95 27.82
N GLN A 119 -6.47 2.58 28.86
CA GLN A 119 -6.91 1.89 30.07
C GLN A 119 -8.30 2.36 30.49
N TRP A 120 -9.14 1.42 30.89
CA TRP A 120 -10.45 1.72 31.47
C TRP A 120 -10.46 1.34 32.95
N GLN A 121 -10.61 2.34 33.81
CA GLN A 121 -10.67 2.18 35.26
C GLN A 121 -12.02 2.65 35.78
N TYR A 122 -12.65 1.86 36.64
CA TYR A 122 -13.92 2.20 37.28
C TYR A 122 -14.08 1.47 38.61
N SER A 123 -15.01 1.96 39.43
CA SER A 123 -15.46 1.26 40.64
C SER A 123 -16.86 0.69 40.41
N THR A 124 -17.09 -0.52 40.90
CA THR A 124 -18.39 -1.20 40.90
C THR A 124 -18.75 -1.64 42.32
N SER A 125 -20.03 -1.92 42.55
CA SER A 125 -20.55 -2.38 43.84
C SER A 125 -21.60 -3.44 43.66
N GLY A 126 -21.66 -4.39 44.59
CA GLY A 126 -22.67 -5.45 44.60
C GLY A 126 -23.21 -5.71 46.00
N ASN A 127 -24.25 -6.54 46.05
CA ASN A 127 -24.80 -7.05 47.29
C ASN A 127 -24.37 -8.52 47.47
N ALA A 128 -24.23 -8.94 48.71
CA ALA A 128 -24.04 -10.34 49.09
C ALA A 128 -25.14 -10.73 50.08
N THR A 129 -25.59 -11.97 50.02
CA THR A 129 -26.60 -12.51 50.93
C THR A 129 -26.22 -13.93 51.35
N LYS A 130 -26.83 -14.41 52.42
CA LYS A 130 -26.55 -15.72 52.98
C LYS A 130 -27.54 -16.76 52.44
N GLU A 131 -27.05 -17.78 51.73
CA GLU A 131 -27.82 -18.94 51.29
C GLU A 131 -27.33 -20.20 52.03
N GLY A 132 -28.13 -20.67 52.99
CA GLY A 132 -27.73 -21.78 53.86
C GLY A 132 -26.59 -21.37 54.81
N ASP A 133 -25.45 -22.07 54.72
CA ASP A 133 -24.25 -21.75 55.50
C ASP A 133 -23.23 -20.90 54.71
N ASP A 134 -23.46 -20.67 53.41
CA ASP A 134 -22.55 -19.98 52.51
C ASP A 134 -23.04 -18.58 52.15
N TRP A 135 -22.12 -17.67 51.89
CA TRP A 135 -22.42 -16.36 51.31
C TRP A 135 -22.31 -16.41 49.79
N LYS A 136 -23.26 -15.74 49.13
CA LYS A 136 -23.31 -15.60 47.68
C LYS A 136 -23.43 -14.14 47.31
N ILE A 137 -22.79 -13.75 46.20
CA ILE A 137 -23.04 -12.47 45.56
C ILE A 137 -24.44 -12.53 44.93
N VAL A 138 -25.30 -11.58 45.28
CA VAL A 138 -26.61 -11.43 44.64
C VAL A 138 -26.34 -11.03 43.18
N TRP A 139 -26.63 -11.95 42.27
CA TRP A 139 -26.27 -11.78 40.87
C TRP A 139 -27.00 -10.58 40.25
N ASN A 140 -26.20 -9.69 39.66
CA ASN A 140 -26.62 -8.58 38.83
C ASN A 140 -25.44 -8.26 37.90
N PRO A 141 -25.61 -8.23 36.57
CA PRO A 141 -24.51 -7.93 35.64
C PRO A 141 -23.79 -6.61 35.95
N ALA A 142 -24.46 -5.64 36.58
CA ALA A 142 -23.85 -4.38 37.00
C ALA A 142 -22.69 -4.56 37.99
N VAL A 143 -22.59 -5.72 38.67
CA VAL A 143 -21.43 -6.09 39.51
C VAL A 143 -20.16 -6.24 38.69
N LEU A 144 -20.25 -6.59 37.41
CA LEU A 144 -19.10 -6.66 36.51
C LEU A 144 -18.68 -5.28 36.02
N ALA A 145 -19.64 -4.48 35.54
CA ALA A 145 -19.39 -3.15 34.99
C ALA A 145 -20.59 -2.20 35.15
N PRO A 146 -20.36 -0.90 35.36
CA PRO A 146 -21.43 0.10 35.41
C PRO A 146 -22.31 0.07 34.16
N GLY A 147 -23.63 0.04 34.35
CA GLY A 147 -24.62 0.07 33.28
C GLY A 147 -24.87 -1.27 32.58
N LEU A 148 -24.13 -2.33 32.91
CA LEU A 148 -24.37 -3.66 32.35
C LEU A 148 -25.69 -4.24 32.89
N THR A 149 -26.51 -4.76 31.99
CA THR A 149 -27.79 -5.45 32.26
C THR A 149 -27.81 -6.80 31.53
N ASP A 150 -28.83 -7.62 31.77
CA ASP A 150 -29.02 -8.91 31.10
C ASP A 150 -29.20 -8.79 29.57
N ASP A 151 -29.57 -7.60 29.07
CA ASP A 151 -29.83 -7.34 27.65
C ASP A 151 -28.68 -6.58 26.95
N THR A 152 -27.56 -6.37 27.64
CA THR A 152 -26.41 -5.62 27.10
C THR A 152 -25.11 -6.40 27.24
N THR A 153 -24.19 -6.16 26.32
CA THR A 153 -22.81 -6.68 26.38
C THR A 153 -21.80 -5.54 26.32
N LEU A 154 -20.59 -5.77 26.82
CA LEU A 154 -19.48 -4.84 26.63
C LEU A 154 -18.82 -5.07 25.28
N ARG A 155 -18.33 -3.99 24.66
CA ARG A 155 -17.50 -4.07 23.46
C ARG A 155 -16.34 -3.09 23.55
N TYR A 156 -15.12 -3.58 23.39
CA TYR A 156 -13.96 -2.73 23.10
C TYR A 156 -13.86 -2.48 21.59
N THR A 157 -13.67 -1.23 21.18
CA THR A 157 -13.56 -0.85 19.76
C THR A 157 -12.63 0.33 19.57
N THR A 158 -12.09 0.49 18.36
CA THR A 158 -11.37 1.70 17.98
C THR A 158 -12.35 2.79 17.56
N THR A 159 -11.98 4.03 17.82
CA THR A 159 -12.71 5.21 17.33
C THR A 159 -11.85 5.94 16.32
N SER A 160 -12.45 6.57 15.34
CA SER A 160 -11.74 7.46 14.42
C SER A 160 -12.37 8.84 14.45
N GLY A 161 -11.54 9.88 14.31
CA GLY A 161 -12.00 11.22 14.00
C GLY A 161 -12.52 11.32 12.55
N THR A 162 -12.53 12.54 12.02
CA THR A 162 -12.79 12.77 10.60
C THR A 162 -11.74 12.03 9.77
N PRO A 163 -12.13 11.15 8.83
CA PRO A 163 -11.18 10.44 8.00
C PRO A 163 -10.39 11.40 7.13
N ALA A 164 -9.09 11.15 6.97
CA ALA A 164 -8.24 11.95 6.10
C ALA A 164 -8.73 11.91 4.65
N ARG A 165 -8.44 12.96 3.89
CA ARG A 165 -8.56 12.95 2.42
C ARG A 165 -7.18 12.81 1.81
N VAL A 166 -7.11 12.23 0.62
CA VAL A 166 -5.91 12.28 -0.19
C VAL A 166 -6.10 13.38 -1.23
N LEU A 167 -5.16 14.31 -1.33
CA LEU A 167 -5.26 15.51 -2.15
C LEU A 167 -4.23 15.49 -3.29
N ALA A 168 -4.59 16.04 -4.44
CA ALA A 168 -3.67 16.34 -5.54
C ALA A 168 -2.71 17.49 -5.18
N ALA A 169 -1.75 17.77 -6.07
CA ALA A 169 -0.83 18.89 -5.92
C ALA A 169 -1.53 20.26 -5.84
N SER A 170 -2.71 20.40 -6.45
CA SER A 170 -3.55 21.59 -6.40
C SER A 170 -4.29 21.77 -5.06
N GLY A 171 -4.37 20.72 -4.24
CA GLY A 171 -5.22 20.65 -3.04
C GLY A 171 -6.62 20.09 -3.30
N ASP A 172 -6.96 19.76 -4.54
CA ASP A 172 -8.23 19.09 -4.87
C ASP A 172 -8.22 17.64 -4.38
N PRO A 173 -9.32 17.10 -3.84
CA PRO A 173 -9.35 15.73 -3.35
C PRO A 173 -9.30 14.72 -4.50
N ILE A 174 -8.49 13.67 -4.32
CA ILE A 174 -8.36 12.54 -5.23
C ILE A 174 -8.95 11.26 -4.66
N LEU A 175 -8.79 11.00 -3.37
CA LEU A 175 -9.42 9.90 -2.64
C LEU A 175 -10.13 10.45 -1.40
N GLU A 176 -11.37 10.01 -1.18
CA GLU A 176 -12.15 10.35 0.01
C GLU A 176 -12.92 9.13 0.50
N GLN A 177 -13.13 9.05 1.82
CA GLN A 177 -14.04 8.05 2.37
C GLN A 177 -15.48 8.45 2.03
N GLN A 178 -16.15 7.62 1.25
CA GLN A 178 -17.54 7.81 0.84
C GLN A 178 -18.36 6.58 1.20
N VAL A 179 -19.65 6.79 1.45
CA VAL A 179 -20.59 5.67 1.61
C VAL A 179 -20.98 5.16 0.23
N VAL A 180 -20.69 3.89 -0.01
CA VAL A 180 -21.15 3.13 -1.17
C VAL A 180 -22.14 2.07 -0.73
N THR A 181 -23.14 1.80 -1.55
CA THR A 181 -24.12 0.75 -1.29
C THR A 181 -23.74 -0.50 -2.06
N LEU A 182 -23.45 -1.59 -1.35
CA LEU A 182 -23.30 -2.91 -1.97
C LEU A 182 -24.68 -3.44 -2.37
N VAL A 183 -24.81 -3.86 -3.62
CA VAL A 183 -25.97 -4.59 -4.12
C VAL A 183 -25.64 -6.07 -4.06
N ASN A 184 -26.14 -6.76 -3.05
CA ASN A 184 -25.90 -8.18 -2.82
C ASN A 184 -27.08 -9.01 -3.30
N LEU A 185 -26.79 -10.13 -3.94
CA LEU A 185 -27.76 -11.07 -4.49
C LEU A 185 -27.61 -12.40 -3.75
N GLU A 186 -28.69 -12.83 -3.11
CA GLU A 186 -28.82 -14.14 -2.49
C GLU A 186 -29.21 -15.21 -3.54
N PRO A 187 -29.00 -16.51 -3.26
CA PRO A 187 -29.46 -17.58 -4.13
C PRO A 187 -30.96 -17.43 -4.48
N GLY A 188 -31.27 -17.49 -5.78
CA GLY A 188 -32.64 -17.33 -6.29
C GLY A 188 -33.07 -15.90 -6.64
N ALA A 189 -32.17 -14.91 -6.54
CA ALA A 189 -32.43 -13.54 -7.01
C ALA A 189 -32.79 -13.48 -8.50
N ASP A 190 -33.68 -12.55 -8.87
CA ASP A 190 -34.03 -12.26 -10.27
C ASP A 190 -32.90 -11.46 -10.95
N THR A 191 -31.93 -12.18 -11.51
CA THR A 191 -30.76 -11.59 -12.18
C THR A 191 -31.12 -10.73 -13.39
N ALA A 192 -32.27 -10.98 -14.03
CA ALA A 192 -32.73 -10.17 -15.17
C ALA A 192 -33.27 -8.81 -14.71
N ALA A 193 -34.07 -8.79 -13.65
CA ALA A 193 -34.57 -7.55 -13.06
C ALA A 193 -33.44 -6.69 -12.51
N VAL A 194 -32.48 -7.30 -11.79
CA VAL A 194 -31.31 -6.59 -11.26
C VAL A 194 -30.46 -6.00 -12.39
N ALA A 195 -30.10 -6.81 -13.40
CA ALA A 195 -29.29 -6.33 -14.52
C ALA A 195 -29.97 -5.18 -15.30
N ALA A 196 -31.30 -5.22 -15.45
CA ALA A 196 -32.03 -4.15 -16.12
C ALA A 196 -31.94 -2.80 -15.39
N LEU A 197 -31.92 -2.81 -14.05
CA LEU A 197 -31.74 -1.61 -13.23
C LEU A 197 -30.29 -1.11 -13.24
N LEU A 198 -29.31 -2.02 -13.31
CA LEU A 198 -27.88 -1.69 -13.32
C LEU A 198 -27.35 -1.26 -14.69
N ALA A 199 -27.98 -1.69 -15.78
CA ALA A 199 -27.50 -1.45 -17.15
C ALA A 199 -27.21 0.02 -17.51
N PRO A 200 -27.96 1.04 -17.02
CA PRO A 200 -27.63 2.44 -17.28
C PRO A 200 -26.34 2.92 -16.60
N ILE A 201 -25.90 2.23 -15.54
CA ILE A 201 -24.74 2.59 -14.71
C ILE A 201 -23.53 1.76 -15.14
N GLU A 202 -23.68 0.45 -15.21
CA GLU A 202 -22.63 -0.49 -15.60
C GLU A 202 -23.17 -1.49 -16.65
N PRO A 203 -23.09 -1.15 -17.95
CA PRO A 203 -23.62 -1.98 -19.04
C PRO A 203 -22.95 -3.35 -19.16
N THR A 204 -21.77 -3.56 -18.58
CA THR A 204 -21.08 -4.86 -18.62
C THR A 204 -21.70 -5.89 -17.66
N ILE A 205 -22.47 -5.44 -16.66
CA ILE A 205 -23.22 -6.33 -15.77
C ILE A 205 -24.51 -6.76 -16.47
N THR A 206 -24.59 -8.05 -16.78
CA THR A 206 -25.71 -8.67 -17.47
C THR A 206 -26.38 -9.72 -16.60
N ALA A 207 -27.61 -10.11 -16.93
CA ALA A 207 -28.29 -11.21 -16.24
C ALA A 207 -27.47 -12.50 -16.27
N ALA A 208 -26.80 -12.78 -17.41
CA ALA A 208 -25.95 -13.94 -17.57
C ALA A 208 -24.69 -13.89 -16.70
N SER A 209 -24.03 -12.73 -16.61
CA SER A 209 -22.85 -12.59 -15.75
C SER A 209 -23.21 -12.71 -14.27
N LEU A 210 -24.34 -12.14 -13.84
CA LEU A 210 -24.84 -12.26 -12.47
C LEU A 210 -25.22 -13.71 -12.14
N GLN A 211 -25.89 -14.41 -13.07
CA GLN A 211 -26.23 -15.82 -12.87
C GLN A 211 -24.97 -16.68 -12.75
N GLN A 212 -23.97 -16.42 -13.60
CA GLN A 212 -22.70 -17.13 -13.53
C GLN A 212 -21.98 -16.91 -12.18
N GLN A 213 -22.04 -15.70 -11.62
CA GLN A 213 -21.49 -15.41 -10.28
C GLN A 213 -22.22 -16.21 -9.21
N LEU A 214 -23.57 -16.22 -9.22
CA LEU A 214 -24.38 -16.99 -8.26
C LEU A 214 -24.13 -18.50 -8.36
N ASP A 215 -24.08 -19.04 -9.57
CA ASP A 215 -23.83 -20.47 -9.80
C ASP A 215 -22.44 -20.89 -9.29
N GLY A 216 -21.46 -19.98 -9.34
CA GLY A 216 -20.10 -20.20 -8.85
C GLY A 216 -19.90 -19.91 -7.35
N ALA A 217 -20.91 -19.40 -6.65
CA ALA A 217 -20.81 -19.00 -5.24
C ALA A 217 -21.21 -20.10 -4.25
N ASP A 218 -21.44 -21.34 -4.71
CA ASP A 218 -21.76 -22.50 -3.88
C ASP A 218 -22.92 -22.25 -2.87
N GLY A 219 -23.92 -21.47 -3.28
CA GLY A 219 -25.08 -21.11 -2.46
C GLY A 219 -24.83 -19.96 -1.48
N GLN A 220 -23.73 -19.22 -1.61
CA GLN A 220 -23.49 -17.97 -0.89
C GLN A 220 -23.99 -16.75 -1.69
N ALA A 221 -24.25 -15.66 -0.97
CA ALA A 221 -24.55 -14.37 -1.57
C ALA A 221 -23.36 -13.84 -2.39
N VAL A 222 -23.65 -13.11 -3.47
CA VAL A 222 -22.64 -12.42 -4.28
C VAL A 222 -22.91 -10.91 -4.30
N THR A 223 -21.86 -10.10 -4.23
CA THR A 223 -21.96 -8.67 -4.47
C THR A 223 -21.90 -8.41 -5.97
N ALA A 224 -23.03 -7.98 -6.55
CA ALA A 224 -23.10 -7.65 -7.98
C ALA A 224 -22.28 -6.41 -8.32
N ILE A 225 -22.42 -5.35 -7.51
CA ILE A 225 -21.76 -4.06 -7.70
C ILE A 225 -21.76 -3.27 -6.39
N SER A 226 -20.80 -2.35 -6.28
CA SER A 226 -20.80 -1.29 -5.27
C SER A 226 -21.13 0.03 -5.95
N LEU A 227 -22.21 0.70 -5.52
CA LEU A 227 -22.70 1.92 -6.13
C LEU A 227 -22.48 3.13 -5.23
N ARG A 228 -22.05 4.25 -5.80
CA ARG A 228 -21.99 5.52 -5.08
C ARG A 228 -23.40 6.04 -4.80
N ALA A 229 -23.51 6.97 -3.86
CA ALA A 229 -24.80 7.55 -3.46
C ALA A 229 -25.58 8.11 -4.66
N GLU A 230 -24.91 8.78 -5.60
CA GLU A 230 -25.55 9.35 -6.79
C GLU A 230 -26.02 8.29 -7.81
N ASP A 231 -25.38 7.12 -7.83
CA ASP A 231 -25.72 6.03 -8.76
C ASP A 231 -26.84 5.15 -8.22
N ILE A 232 -26.85 4.90 -6.90
CA ILE A 232 -27.88 4.07 -6.26
C ILE A 232 -29.20 4.84 -6.09
N ALA A 233 -29.15 6.15 -5.80
CA ALA A 233 -30.34 6.94 -5.45
C ALA A 233 -31.51 6.82 -6.47
N PRO A 234 -31.30 6.78 -7.79
CA PRO A 234 -32.38 6.61 -8.76
C PRO A 234 -33.06 5.22 -8.74
N ILE A 235 -32.34 4.17 -8.32
CA ILE A 235 -32.77 2.77 -8.44
C ILE A 235 -32.95 2.04 -7.09
N GLU A 236 -32.57 2.67 -5.98
CA GLU A 236 -32.54 2.08 -4.63
C GLU A 236 -33.89 1.46 -4.24
N SER A 237 -34.97 2.23 -4.36
CA SER A 237 -36.32 1.78 -4.00
C SER A 237 -36.82 0.61 -4.84
N GLN A 238 -36.33 0.47 -6.08
CA GLN A 238 -36.69 -0.62 -6.98
C GLN A 238 -35.90 -1.87 -6.64
N LEU A 239 -34.60 -1.73 -6.31
CA LEU A 239 -33.77 -2.84 -5.85
C LEU A 239 -34.26 -3.40 -4.51
N GLN A 240 -34.70 -2.56 -3.57
CA GLN A 240 -35.27 -2.99 -2.27
C GLN A 240 -36.57 -3.79 -2.41
N GLN A 241 -37.28 -3.67 -3.53
CA GLN A 241 -38.50 -4.44 -3.80
C GLN A 241 -38.23 -5.80 -4.43
N LEU A 242 -36.99 -6.08 -4.85
CA LEU A 242 -36.64 -7.38 -5.43
C LEU A 242 -36.34 -8.37 -4.31
N ASP A 243 -37.00 -9.52 -4.38
CA ASP A 243 -36.72 -10.65 -3.49
C ASP A 243 -35.27 -11.11 -3.65
N SER A 244 -34.66 -11.55 -2.55
CA SER A 244 -33.27 -12.04 -2.52
C SER A 244 -32.22 -10.99 -2.94
N VAL A 245 -32.53 -9.69 -2.83
CA VAL A 245 -31.58 -8.58 -2.99
C VAL A 245 -31.44 -7.85 -1.66
N THR A 246 -30.21 -7.64 -1.21
CA THR A 246 -29.92 -6.82 -0.02
C THR A 246 -29.02 -5.65 -0.37
N LEU A 247 -29.31 -4.49 0.21
CA LEU A 247 -28.55 -3.27 0.04
C LEU A 247 -27.80 -2.96 1.33
N VAL A 248 -26.47 -2.95 1.27
CA VAL A 248 -25.63 -2.76 2.46
C VAL A 248 -24.75 -1.53 2.25
N PRO A 249 -25.06 -0.40 2.92
CA PRO A 249 -24.18 0.77 2.94
C PRO A 249 -22.84 0.44 3.62
N GLN A 250 -21.74 0.88 3.03
CA GLN A 250 -20.39 0.71 3.55
C GLN A 250 -19.55 1.95 3.27
N ALA A 251 -18.79 2.40 4.27
CA ALA A 251 -17.77 3.43 4.06
C ALA A 251 -16.56 2.81 3.35
N ARG A 252 -16.13 3.41 2.24
CA ARG A 252 -14.94 3.01 1.49
C ARG A 252 -14.14 4.22 1.04
N LEU A 253 -12.81 4.12 1.11
CA LEU A 253 -11.93 5.06 0.44
C LEU A 253 -12.02 4.82 -1.07
N ILE A 254 -12.51 5.79 -1.83
CA ILE A 254 -12.68 5.70 -3.28
C ILE A 254 -12.21 6.99 -3.95
N THR A 255 -11.97 6.94 -5.25
CA THR A 255 -11.66 8.13 -6.03
C THR A 255 -12.82 9.12 -6.06
N VAL A 256 -12.51 10.42 -6.02
CA VAL A 256 -13.54 11.45 -6.24
C VAL A 256 -14.02 11.39 -7.69
N ASP A 257 -13.10 11.38 -8.65
CA ASP A 257 -13.41 11.17 -10.07
C ASP A 257 -13.36 9.66 -10.42
N LYS A 258 -14.46 9.12 -10.97
CA LYS A 258 -14.55 7.72 -11.42
C LYS A 258 -13.58 7.41 -12.56
N ALA A 259 -13.23 8.42 -13.36
CA ALA A 259 -12.35 8.27 -14.51
C ALA A 259 -10.86 8.30 -14.14
N LEU A 260 -10.51 8.71 -12.91
CA LEU A 260 -9.12 8.77 -12.46
C LEU A 260 -8.61 7.36 -12.16
N ALA A 261 -7.57 6.94 -12.88
CA ALA A 261 -6.89 5.68 -12.63
C ALA A 261 -5.37 5.90 -12.47
N SER A 262 -4.79 5.33 -11.43
CA SER A 262 -3.34 5.29 -11.28
C SER A 262 -2.92 4.12 -10.40
N PRO A 263 -1.82 3.42 -10.72
CA PRO A 263 -1.29 2.36 -9.86
C PRO A 263 -0.82 2.89 -8.50
N THR A 264 -0.59 4.21 -8.33
CA THR A 264 -0.24 4.78 -7.03
C THR A 264 -1.40 4.84 -6.05
N LEU A 265 -2.66 4.71 -6.52
CA LEU A 265 -3.83 4.85 -5.65
C LEU A 265 -3.93 3.73 -4.61
N SER A 266 -3.43 2.53 -4.91
CA SER A 266 -3.38 1.42 -3.95
C SER A 266 -2.47 1.76 -2.77
N ASP A 267 -1.21 2.12 -3.05
CA ASP A 267 -0.23 2.45 -2.02
C ASP A 267 -0.62 3.70 -1.22
N LEU A 268 -1.32 4.67 -1.85
CA LEU A 268 -1.92 5.81 -1.15
C LEU A 268 -3.07 5.37 -0.23
N GLY A 269 -3.84 4.37 -0.61
CA GLY A 269 -4.87 3.77 0.23
C GLY A 269 -4.29 3.05 1.44
N ASP A 270 -3.18 2.32 1.26
CA ASP A 270 -2.46 1.67 2.36
C ASP A 270 -1.87 2.72 3.33
N LEU A 271 -1.24 3.78 2.79
CA LEU A 271 -0.74 4.90 3.60
C LEU A 271 -1.88 5.61 4.35
N TRP A 272 -3.03 5.79 3.71
CA TRP A 272 -4.22 6.35 4.34
C TRP A 272 -4.70 5.48 5.49
N GLN A 273 -4.83 4.16 5.28
CA GLN A 273 -5.27 3.24 6.33
C GLN A 273 -4.30 3.22 7.51
N GLN A 274 -2.99 3.22 7.24
CA GLN A 274 -1.99 3.34 8.28
C GLN A 274 -2.18 4.62 9.10
N GLY A 275 -2.39 5.77 8.45
CA GLY A 275 -2.65 7.03 9.14
C GLY A 275 -3.93 6.99 9.99
N GLN A 276 -4.99 6.36 9.48
CA GLN A 276 -6.22 6.15 10.24
C GLN A 276 -5.98 5.30 11.50
N ASP A 277 -5.25 4.19 11.36
CA ASP A 277 -4.95 3.28 12.46
C ASP A 277 -4.05 3.94 13.52
N GLU A 278 -3.06 4.74 13.09
CA GLU A 278 -2.18 5.50 13.99
C GLU A 278 -2.92 6.63 14.73
N SER A 279 -3.94 7.21 14.09
CA SER A 279 -4.80 8.23 14.69
C SER A 279 -5.99 7.66 15.49
N ALA A 280 -6.15 6.33 15.52
CA ALA A 280 -7.32 5.71 16.13
C ALA A 280 -7.33 5.95 17.64
N GLY A 281 -8.47 6.43 18.14
CA GLY A 281 -8.79 6.38 19.55
C GLY A 281 -9.38 5.02 19.93
N TRP A 282 -9.95 4.97 21.12
CA TRP A 282 -10.54 3.74 21.65
C TRP A 282 -11.83 4.05 22.41
N ALA A 283 -12.71 3.06 22.50
CA ALA A 283 -13.92 3.14 23.27
C ALA A 283 -14.30 1.79 23.85
N VAL A 284 -14.90 1.82 25.04
CA VAL A 284 -15.69 0.73 25.59
C VAL A 284 -17.16 1.12 25.49
N GLN A 285 -17.96 0.22 24.94
CA GLN A 285 -19.38 0.44 24.68
C GLN A 285 -20.25 -0.59 25.38
N LEU A 286 -21.44 -0.18 25.81
CA LEU A 286 -22.56 -1.08 26.09
C LEU A 286 -23.36 -1.27 24.81
N VAL A 287 -23.55 -2.52 24.39
CA VAL A 287 -24.26 -2.89 23.17
C VAL A 287 -25.54 -3.63 23.54
N ALA A 288 -26.70 -3.10 23.16
CA ALA A 288 -27.99 -3.73 23.38
C ALA A 288 -28.28 -4.81 22.32
N GLN A 289 -29.26 -5.68 22.59
CA GLN A 289 -29.69 -6.74 21.66
C GLN A 289 -30.16 -6.23 20.28
N ASP A 290 -30.64 -4.99 20.20
CA ASP A 290 -31.04 -4.36 18.93
C ASP A 290 -29.85 -3.80 18.12
N GLY A 291 -28.63 -3.92 18.66
CA GLY A 291 -27.39 -3.45 18.06
C GLY A 291 -27.05 -1.99 18.38
N SER A 292 -27.91 -1.26 19.09
CA SER A 292 -27.59 0.08 19.57
C SER A 292 -26.42 0.02 20.56
N ALA A 293 -25.53 1.02 20.51
CA ALA A 293 -24.34 1.06 21.33
C ALA A 293 -24.16 2.43 21.99
N GLU A 294 -23.88 2.43 23.29
CA GLU A 294 -23.55 3.61 24.09
C GLU A 294 -22.08 3.55 24.52
N THR A 295 -21.32 4.63 24.32
CA THR A 295 -19.92 4.70 24.77
C THR A 295 -19.87 5.07 26.24
N ILE A 296 -19.26 4.22 27.06
CA ILE A 296 -19.15 4.40 28.52
C ILE A 296 -17.74 4.78 28.99
N ALA A 297 -16.72 4.53 28.15
CA ALA A 297 -15.36 4.98 28.37
C ALA A 297 -14.61 5.06 27.03
N GLY A 298 -13.51 5.81 27.01
CA GLY A 298 -12.67 5.92 25.82
C GLY A 298 -12.16 7.33 25.60
N GLU A 299 -11.25 7.44 24.65
CA GLU A 299 -10.76 8.70 24.12
C GLU A 299 -10.94 8.68 22.60
N PRO A 300 -11.64 9.68 22.01
CA PRO A 300 -11.78 9.74 20.57
C PRO A 300 -10.43 10.00 19.91
N GLY A 301 -10.18 9.33 18.79
CA GLY A 301 -9.02 9.62 17.96
C GLY A 301 -9.07 11.07 17.43
N PRO A 302 -7.93 11.75 17.29
CA PRO A 302 -7.90 13.03 16.57
C PRO A 302 -8.37 12.85 15.12
N ASP A 303 -8.72 13.97 14.46
CA ASP A 303 -8.88 13.97 13.01
C ASP A 303 -7.56 13.56 12.35
N ALA A 304 -7.63 12.61 11.42
CA ALA A 304 -6.46 12.19 10.68
C ALA A 304 -6.05 13.30 9.69
N PRO A 305 -4.75 13.64 9.60
CA PRO A 305 -4.31 14.69 8.69
C PRO A 305 -4.46 14.26 7.23
N ASP A 306 -4.94 15.18 6.39
CA ASP A 306 -5.00 14.97 4.95
C ASP A 306 -3.61 14.64 4.36
N ILE A 307 -3.59 13.73 3.38
CA ILE A 307 -2.38 13.34 2.65
C ILE A 307 -2.28 14.21 1.39
N ALA A 308 -1.46 15.25 1.43
CA ALA A 308 -1.16 16.06 0.25
C ALA A 308 -0.16 15.35 -0.66
N THR A 309 -0.55 15.04 -1.90
CA THR A 309 0.30 14.37 -2.90
C THR A 309 0.91 15.35 -3.90
N THR A 310 1.87 14.87 -4.69
CA THR A 310 2.49 15.61 -5.80
C THR A 310 1.80 15.37 -7.15
N LEU A 311 0.75 14.54 -7.19
CA LEU A 311 0.05 14.21 -8.44
C LEU A 311 -0.59 15.47 -9.04
N ASP A 312 -0.30 15.72 -10.31
CA ASP A 312 -0.90 16.77 -11.11
C ASP A 312 -2.07 16.17 -11.89
N LEU A 313 -3.30 16.44 -11.46
CA LEU A 313 -4.50 15.82 -12.05
C LEU A 313 -4.65 16.07 -13.55
N PRO A 314 -4.48 17.30 -14.08
CA PRO A 314 -4.48 17.51 -15.53
C PRO A 314 -3.47 16.64 -16.27
N MET A 315 -2.24 16.53 -15.76
CA MET A 315 -1.18 15.70 -16.35
C MET A 315 -1.48 14.21 -16.25
N GLN A 316 -1.99 13.75 -15.11
CA GLN A 316 -2.39 12.37 -14.87
C GLN A 316 -3.46 11.95 -15.89
N MET A 317 -4.53 12.74 -16.04
CA MET A 317 -5.55 12.47 -17.03
C MET A 317 -5.03 12.55 -18.48
N ALA A 318 -4.07 13.44 -18.77
CA ALA A 318 -3.45 13.51 -20.09
C ALA A 318 -2.65 12.23 -20.39
N ALA A 319 -1.93 11.69 -19.40
CA ALA A 319 -1.19 10.44 -19.52
C ALA A 319 -2.13 9.25 -19.73
N GLU A 320 -3.23 9.15 -18.97
CA GLU A 320 -4.25 8.12 -19.16
C GLU A 320 -4.88 8.16 -20.56
N ARG A 321 -5.30 9.36 -21.02
CA ARG A 321 -5.85 9.53 -22.38
C ARG A 321 -4.86 9.17 -23.47
N ALA A 322 -3.57 9.47 -23.29
CA ALA A 322 -2.53 9.12 -24.25
C ALA A 322 -2.37 7.61 -24.43
N LEU A 323 -2.68 6.82 -23.39
CA LEU A 323 -2.60 5.36 -23.37
C LEU A 323 -3.91 4.66 -23.74
N ALA A 324 -5.06 5.34 -23.66
CA ALA A 324 -6.39 4.73 -23.83
C ALA A 324 -6.58 3.98 -25.17
N SER A 325 -5.92 4.42 -26.26
CA SER A 325 -6.01 3.77 -27.56
C SER A 325 -4.95 2.70 -27.82
N VAL A 326 -4.05 2.44 -26.86
CA VAL A 326 -2.96 1.47 -27.00
C VAL A 326 -3.48 0.08 -26.59
N PRO A 327 -3.48 -0.92 -27.49
CA PRO A 327 -4.02 -2.24 -27.17
C PRO A 327 -3.07 -3.11 -26.36
N GLN A 328 -1.75 -2.86 -26.43
CA GLN A 328 -0.75 -3.55 -25.61
C GLN A 328 -0.64 -2.96 -24.21
N GLN A 329 0.04 -3.66 -23.30
CA GLN A 329 0.41 -3.11 -22.00
C GLN A 329 1.26 -1.84 -22.19
N ALA A 330 0.80 -0.73 -21.62
CA ALA A 330 1.45 0.56 -21.80
C ALA A 330 1.47 1.36 -20.50
N ALA A 331 2.52 2.14 -20.31
CA ALA A 331 2.72 2.97 -19.13
C ALA A 331 3.39 4.31 -19.47
N ILE A 332 3.04 5.35 -18.72
CA ILE A 332 3.69 6.66 -18.70
C ILE A 332 3.98 7.02 -17.25
N VAL A 333 5.23 7.39 -16.97
CA VAL A 333 5.64 7.93 -15.66
C VAL A 333 6.28 9.29 -15.87
N ALA A 334 5.84 10.28 -15.11
CA ALA A 334 6.31 11.66 -15.21
C ALA A 334 6.74 12.20 -13.83
N LEU A 335 7.91 12.84 -13.80
CA LEU A 335 8.49 13.44 -12.61
C LEU A 335 8.90 14.90 -12.89
N ARG A 336 8.96 15.69 -11.82
CA ARG A 336 9.63 16.98 -11.79
C ARG A 336 11.10 16.80 -11.42
N PRO A 337 12.07 17.01 -12.33
CA PRO A 337 13.49 16.82 -12.05
C PRO A 337 14.02 17.64 -10.85
N SER A 338 13.59 18.90 -10.71
CA SER A 338 14.10 19.80 -9.67
C SER A 338 13.74 19.40 -8.23
N THR A 339 12.65 18.65 -8.04
CA THR A 339 12.14 18.29 -6.71
C THR A 339 12.00 16.79 -6.49
N GLY A 340 12.01 15.98 -7.55
CA GLY A 340 11.67 14.56 -7.51
C GLY A 340 10.17 14.28 -7.35
N ALA A 341 9.32 15.32 -7.44
CA ALA A 341 7.87 15.15 -7.36
C ALA A 341 7.38 14.22 -8.47
N VAL A 342 6.65 13.16 -8.11
CA VAL A 342 5.96 12.28 -9.06
C VAL A 342 4.66 12.96 -9.47
N LEU A 343 4.58 13.39 -10.73
CA LEU A 343 3.48 14.22 -11.23
C LEU A 343 2.36 13.38 -11.84
N ALA A 344 2.71 12.30 -12.54
CA ALA A 344 1.75 11.37 -13.12
C ALA A 344 2.34 9.96 -13.22
N VAL A 345 1.50 8.96 -12.97
CA VAL A 345 1.78 7.55 -13.17
C VAL A 345 0.52 6.94 -13.79
N ALA A 346 0.55 6.67 -15.08
CA ALA A 346 -0.57 6.11 -15.82
C ALA A 346 -0.16 4.78 -16.45
N GLN A 347 -1.10 3.84 -16.49
CA GLN A 347 -1.01 2.63 -17.27
C GLN A 347 -2.42 2.23 -17.74
N ASN A 348 -2.54 1.38 -18.76
CA ASN A 348 -3.83 1.01 -19.35
C ASN A 348 -4.35 -0.34 -18.83
N ALA A 349 -5.61 -0.67 -19.16
CA ALA A 349 -6.26 -1.89 -18.66
C ALA A 349 -5.47 -3.21 -18.91
N PRO A 350 -4.81 -3.43 -20.07
CA PRO A 350 -3.93 -4.59 -20.24
C PRO A 350 -2.75 -4.63 -19.25
N ALA A 351 -2.19 -3.47 -18.89
CA ALA A 351 -1.15 -3.36 -17.87
C ALA A 351 -1.71 -3.58 -16.46
N ASP A 352 -2.87 -3.01 -16.14
CA ASP A 352 -3.54 -3.22 -14.84
C ASP A 352 -3.81 -4.70 -14.53
N ALA A 353 -4.13 -5.48 -15.57
CA ALA A 353 -4.39 -6.92 -15.42
C ALA A 353 -3.17 -7.74 -14.96
N VAL A 354 -1.94 -7.21 -15.09
CA VAL A 354 -0.71 -7.90 -14.68
C VAL A 354 -0.05 -7.28 -13.44
N GLY A 355 -0.39 -6.03 -13.10
CA GLY A 355 0.13 -5.31 -11.92
C GLY A 355 0.68 -3.92 -12.25
N PRO A 356 1.38 -3.27 -11.31
CA PRO A 356 1.85 -1.88 -11.46
C PRO A 356 3.12 -1.80 -12.33
N ILE A 357 3.04 -2.19 -13.61
CA ILE A 357 4.20 -2.25 -14.51
C ILE A 357 4.89 -0.89 -14.65
N ALA A 358 4.15 0.22 -14.50
CA ALA A 358 4.71 1.57 -14.52
C ALA A 358 5.77 1.79 -13.43
N LEU A 359 5.60 1.16 -12.26
CA LEU A 359 6.43 1.38 -11.07
C LEU A 359 7.43 0.25 -10.81
N THR A 360 7.07 -1.00 -11.11
CA THR A 360 7.85 -2.19 -10.73
C THR A 360 8.07 -3.19 -11.85
N GLY A 361 7.46 -3.00 -13.03
CA GLY A 361 7.65 -3.89 -14.17
C GLY A 361 9.07 -3.78 -14.72
N LEU A 362 9.78 -4.90 -14.82
CA LEU A 362 11.18 -4.94 -15.27
C LEU A 362 11.29 -5.46 -16.71
N TYR A 363 11.84 -4.63 -17.60
CA TYR A 363 12.02 -4.98 -19.00
C TYR A 363 13.40 -4.50 -19.49
N PRO A 364 13.94 -5.07 -20.57
CA PRO A 364 15.11 -4.51 -21.24
C PRO A 364 14.82 -3.06 -21.69
N PRO A 365 15.61 -2.06 -21.27
CA PRO A 365 15.38 -0.65 -21.64
C PRO A 365 15.71 -0.35 -23.11
N GLY A 366 16.40 -1.27 -23.79
CA GLY A 366 16.85 -1.11 -25.16
C GLY A 366 17.65 0.18 -25.35
N SER A 367 17.49 0.80 -26.53
CA SER A 367 18.30 1.97 -26.89
C SER A 367 18.10 3.23 -26.03
N THR A 368 17.13 3.27 -25.11
CA THR A 368 17.06 4.36 -24.11
C THR A 368 18.24 4.30 -23.14
N PHE A 369 18.77 3.11 -22.86
CA PHE A 369 19.95 2.89 -22.02
C PHE A 369 21.25 3.43 -22.62
N LYS A 370 21.28 3.76 -23.92
CA LYS A 370 22.44 4.40 -24.55
C LYS A 370 22.76 5.76 -23.93
N THR A 371 21.83 6.39 -23.23
CA THR A 371 22.10 7.56 -22.37
C THR A 371 23.15 7.23 -21.30
N VAL A 372 23.01 6.07 -20.63
CA VAL A 372 23.96 5.54 -19.63
C VAL A 372 25.28 5.15 -20.29
N THR A 373 25.24 4.39 -21.39
CA THR A 373 26.45 3.97 -22.12
C THR A 373 27.26 5.16 -22.61
N THR A 374 26.60 6.17 -23.18
CA THR A 374 27.26 7.39 -23.68
C THR A 374 27.84 8.19 -22.53
N SER A 375 27.13 8.30 -21.40
CA SER A 375 27.67 8.92 -20.18
C SER A 375 28.96 8.24 -19.72
N ALA A 376 28.97 6.90 -19.63
CA ALA A 376 30.14 6.15 -19.21
C ALA A 376 31.34 6.37 -20.16
N ALA A 377 31.09 6.42 -21.47
CA ALA A 377 32.14 6.65 -22.47
C ALA A 377 32.71 8.09 -22.42
N LEU A 378 31.86 9.10 -22.24
CA LEU A 378 32.29 10.49 -22.06
C LEU A 378 33.11 10.65 -20.77
N GLN A 379 32.65 10.08 -19.65
CA GLN A 379 33.34 10.11 -18.37
C GLN A 379 34.70 9.38 -18.40
N ALA A 380 34.81 8.32 -19.19
CA ALA A 380 36.08 7.62 -19.40
C ALA A 380 37.08 8.41 -20.27
N GLY A 381 36.65 9.52 -20.90
CA GLY A 381 37.49 10.34 -21.78
C GLY A 381 37.89 9.65 -23.08
N VAL A 382 37.21 8.55 -23.45
CA VAL A 382 37.51 7.80 -24.68
C VAL A 382 36.85 8.41 -25.91
N VAL A 383 35.83 9.25 -25.71
CA VAL A 383 35.10 9.97 -26.75
C VAL A 383 34.64 11.35 -26.24
N ALA A 384 34.33 12.21 -27.20
CA ALA A 384 33.62 13.48 -27.06
C ALA A 384 32.49 13.56 -28.10
N PRO A 385 31.50 14.48 -27.99
CA PRO A 385 30.35 14.53 -28.92
C PRO A 385 30.71 14.56 -30.42
N ASP A 386 31.78 15.27 -30.79
CA ASP A 386 32.25 15.39 -32.18
C ASP A 386 33.19 14.25 -32.63
N THR A 387 33.42 13.24 -31.78
CA THR A 387 34.29 12.12 -32.13
C THR A 387 33.65 11.31 -33.26
N ILE A 388 34.35 11.19 -34.37
CA ILE A 388 33.90 10.40 -35.52
C ILE A 388 34.07 8.92 -35.22
N LEU A 389 32.97 8.18 -35.30
CA LEU A 389 32.88 6.77 -34.98
C LEU A 389 32.19 6.02 -36.12
N PRO A 390 32.58 4.76 -36.39
CA PRO A 390 31.90 3.92 -37.36
C PRO A 390 30.52 3.53 -36.84
N CYS A 391 29.52 3.58 -37.72
CA CYS A 391 28.17 3.09 -37.52
C CYS A 391 27.75 2.19 -38.70
N PRO A 392 28.42 1.02 -38.88
CA PRO A 392 28.05 0.07 -39.91
C PRO A 392 26.71 -0.59 -39.59
N GLY A 393 26.01 -1.08 -40.62
CA GLY A 393 24.73 -1.79 -40.46
C GLY A 393 24.78 -3.02 -39.57
N THR A 394 25.92 -3.71 -39.57
CA THR A 394 26.20 -4.82 -38.65
C THR A 394 27.66 -4.83 -38.23
N GLU A 395 27.95 -5.36 -37.05
CA GLU A 395 29.32 -5.45 -36.54
C GLU A 395 29.53 -6.69 -35.67
N ASN A 396 30.69 -7.34 -35.80
CA ASN A 396 31.14 -8.37 -34.88
C ASN A 396 32.18 -7.80 -33.90
N ILE A 397 31.81 -7.72 -32.62
CA ILE A 397 32.65 -7.21 -31.54
C ILE A 397 33.02 -8.37 -30.63
N ASP A 398 34.29 -8.77 -30.64
CA ASP A 398 34.85 -9.85 -29.82
C ASP A 398 34.03 -11.16 -29.86
N GLY A 399 33.50 -11.51 -31.03
CA GLY A 399 32.71 -12.74 -31.26
C GLY A 399 31.20 -12.55 -31.13
N ARG A 400 30.71 -11.35 -30.80
CA ARG A 400 29.29 -11.00 -30.75
C ARG A 400 28.87 -10.16 -31.95
N GLN A 401 28.02 -10.72 -32.80
CA GLN A 401 27.46 -10.06 -34.00
C GLN A 401 26.20 -9.24 -33.66
N ILE A 402 26.24 -7.91 -33.73
CA ILE A 402 25.08 -7.05 -33.49
C ILE A 402 24.66 -6.28 -34.76
N PRO A 403 23.35 -6.17 -35.04
CA PRO A 403 22.83 -5.31 -36.11
C PRO A 403 22.35 -3.95 -35.56
N ASN A 404 22.36 -2.93 -36.41
CA ASN A 404 21.48 -1.77 -36.26
C ASN A 404 20.04 -2.16 -36.60
N ASP A 405 19.07 -1.36 -36.15
CA ASP A 405 17.67 -1.53 -36.55
C ASP A 405 17.54 -1.46 -38.08
N ASP A 406 16.80 -2.39 -38.70
CA ASP A 406 16.75 -2.57 -40.16
C ASP A 406 18.13 -2.58 -40.87
N GLU A 407 19.20 -2.93 -40.14
CA GLU A 407 20.59 -2.92 -40.61
C GLU A 407 21.07 -1.58 -41.22
N PHE A 408 20.52 -0.44 -40.77
CA PHE A 408 20.91 0.87 -41.32
C PHE A 408 22.41 1.16 -41.14
N ASP A 409 23.02 1.82 -42.12
CA ASP A 409 24.44 2.18 -42.12
C ASP A 409 24.59 3.69 -42.30
N LEU A 410 25.30 4.36 -41.38
CA LEU A 410 25.58 5.80 -41.46
C LEU A 410 27.02 6.10 -41.91
N GLY A 411 27.85 5.07 -42.08
CA GLY A 411 29.29 5.22 -42.27
C GLY A 411 29.97 5.76 -41.01
N ASP A 412 30.91 6.68 -41.21
CA ASP A 412 31.63 7.35 -40.12
C ASP A 412 30.94 8.68 -39.79
N VAL A 413 30.37 8.78 -38.59
CA VAL A 413 29.61 9.96 -38.13
C VAL A 413 30.04 10.39 -36.72
N PRO A 414 29.82 11.66 -36.33
CA PRO A 414 30.02 12.08 -34.94
C PRO A 414 29.20 11.24 -33.94
N LEU A 415 29.68 11.13 -32.70
CA LEU A 415 28.99 10.45 -31.60
C LEU A 415 27.57 11.02 -31.41
N HIS A 416 27.39 12.33 -31.51
CA HIS A 416 26.09 12.97 -31.37
C HIS A 416 25.07 12.45 -32.40
N THR A 417 25.48 12.30 -33.67
CA THR A 417 24.67 11.73 -34.75
C THR A 417 24.43 10.23 -34.56
N ALA A 418 25.47 9.46 -34.19
CA ALA A 418 25.33 8.03 -33.89
C ALA A 418 24.33 7.79 -32.73
N PHE A 419 24.34 8.65 -31.72
CA PHE A 419 23.37 8.64 -30.63
C PHE A 419 21.96 9.01 -31.12
N ALA A 420 21.84 10.09 -31.90
CA ALA A 420 20.58 10.61 -32.42
C ALA A 420 19.83 9.59 -33.28
N HIS A 421 20.53 8.89 -34.16
CA HIS A 421 20.01 7.80 -34.99
C HIS A 421 20.04 6.44 -34.30
N SER A 422 20.43 6.37 -33.04
CA SER A 422 20.38 5.16 -32.23
C SER A 422 21.24 3.99 -32.76
N CYS A 423 22.47 4.27 -33.18
CA CYS A 423 23.39 3.24 -33.68
C CYS A 423 23.73 2.19 -32.61
N ASN A 424 23.43 0.91 -32.84
CA ASN A 424 23.80 -0.20 -31.95
C ASN A 424 25.27 -0.54 -32.07
N THR A 425 25.81 -0.59 -33.28
CA THR A 425 27.21 -0.99 -33.55
C THR A 425 28.21 -0.06 -32.88
N THR A 426 28.03 1.25 -33.02
CA THR A 426 28.83 2.26 -32.30
C THR A 426 28.77 2.06 -30.77
N MET A 427 27.56 1.92 -30.21
CA MET A 427 27.37 1.85 -28.75
C MET A 427 27.88 0.55 -28.15
N GLY A 428 27.68 -0.57 -28.85
CA GLY A 428 28.26 -1.87 -28.48
C GLY A 428 29.79 -1.81 -28.46
N ARG A 429 30.41 -1.18 -29.46
CA ARG A 429 31.88 -1.02 -29.54
C ARG A 429 32.41 -0.14 -28.40
N LEU A 430 31.74 0.97 -28.09
CA LEU A 430 32.10 1.82 -26.96
C LEU A 430 32.02 1.03 -25.65
N ALA A 431 30.90 0.32 -25.43
CA ALA A 431 30.71 -0.47 -24.22
C ALA A 431 31.74 -1.60 -24.05
N ALA A 432 32.09 -2.30 -25.13
CA ALA A 432 33.09 -3.36 -25.12
C ALA A 432 34.46 -2.89 -24.59
N GLY A 433 34.85 -1.66 -24.93
CA GLY A 433 36.10 -1.02 -24.52
C GLY A 433 36.11 -0.45 -23.09
N LEU A 434 34.97 -0.42 -22.40
CA LEU A 434 34.88 0.08 -21.03
C LEU A 434 35.22 -1.01 -19.99
N PRO A 435 35.61 -0.61 -18.76
CA PRO A 435 35.68 -1.52 -17.62
C PRO A 435 34.35 -2.26 -17.38
N ALA A 436 34.42 -3.48 -16.83
CA ALA A 436 33.26 -4.36 -16.63
C ALA A 436 32.12 -3.74 -15.78
N ASP A 437 32.46 -2.87 -14.83
CA ASP A 437 31.53 -2.20 -13.92
C ASP A 437 31.16 -0.77 -14.36
N ALA A 438 31.67 -0.29 -15.50
CA ALA A 438 31.49 1.10 -15.92
C ALA A 438 30.01 1.44 -16.20
N LEU A 439 29.28 0.54 -16.85
CA LEU A 439 27.85 0.72 -17.13
C LEU A 439 27.01 0.70 -15.85
N GLN A 440 27.33 -0.22 -14.92
CA GLN A 440 26.67 -0.27 -13.62
C GLN A 440 26.90 1.02 -12.84
N LYS A 441 28.15 1.49 -12.74
CA LYS A 441 28.49 2.74 -12.06
C LYS A 441 27.74 3.93 -12.67
N ALA A 442 27.75 4.06 -14.00
CA ALA A 442 27.03 5.14 -14.67
C ALA A 442 25.50 5.06 -14.45
N ALA A 443 24.91 3.87 -14.48
CA ALA A 443 23.48 3.68 -14.23
C ALA A 443 23.08 4.16 -12.83
N LEU A 444 23.88 3.82 -11.82
CA LEU A 444 23.68 4.26 -10.44
C LEU A 444 23.68 5.80 -10.32
N GLN A 445 24.56 6.50 -11.04
CA GLN A 445 24.58 7.98 -11.06
C GLN A 445 23.31 8.62 -11.64
N PHE A 446 22.49 7.83 -12.33
CA PHE A 446 21.18 8.24 -12.86
C PHE A 446 20.00 7.67 -12.04
N GLY A 447 20.27 7.02 -10.90
CA GLY A 447 19.25 6.39 -10.05
C GLY A 447 18.77 5.01 -10.52
N LEU A 448 19.32 4.47 -11.61
CA LEU A 448 18.94 3.15 -12.12
C LEU A 448 19.71 2.06 -11.38
N GLY A 449 19.00 1.18 -10.67
CA GLY A 449 19.57 0.21 -9.73
C GLY A 449 19.70 0.72 -8.30
N VAL A 450 19.11 1.88 -8.00
CA VAL A 450 18.92 2.41 -6.63
C VAL A 450 17.50 2.08 -6.18
N ASP A 451 17.36 1.63 -4.94
CA ASP A 451 16.07 1.37 -4.30
C ASP A 451 15.67 2.57 -3.42
N TYR A 452 14.38 2.90 -3.46
CA TYR A 452 13.83 4.05 -2.74
C TYR A 452 12.69 3.59 -1.83
N VAL A 453 12.79 3.94 -0.54
CA VAL A 453 11.66 3.85 0.38
C VAL A 453 10.94 5.20 0.35
N THR A 454 9.79 5.26 -0.32
CA THR A 454 9.03 6.49 -0.54
C THR A 454 7.61 6.36 0.03
N PRO A 455 7.15 7.27 0.90
CA PRO A 455 5.80 7.21 1.44
C PRO A 455 4.73 7.19 0.33
N GLY A 456 3.84 6.21 0.40
CA GLY A 456 2.74 6.01 -0.56
C GLY A 456 3.18 5.57 -1.95
N LEU A 457 4.44 5.14 -2.14
CA LEU A 457 4.97 4.79 -3.46
C LEU A 457 5.99 3.65 -3.40
N THR A 458 5.58 2.48 -3.86
CA THR A 458 6.45 1.31 -4.04
C THR A 458 7.03 1.29 -5.44
N THR A 459 8.35 1.32 -5.55
CA THR A 459 9.05 1.38 -6.85
C THR A 459 10.23 0.44 -6.92
N VAL A 460 10.52 -0.04 -8.12
CA VAL A 460 11.81 -0.65 -8.48
C VAL A 460 12.35 0.14 -9.66
N THR A 461 13.62 0.54 -9.66
CA THR A 461 14.19 1.27 -10.80
C THR A 461 14.69 0.33 -11.90
N GLY A 462 15.37 -0.75 -11.54
CA GLY A 462 15.95 -1.68 -12.50
C GLY A 462 17.15 -2.42 -11.93
N SER A 463 17.87 -3.12 -12.80
CA SER A 463 19.12 -3.79 -12.47
C SER A 463 20.12 -3.67 -13.60
N VAL A 464 21.34 -3.28 -13.26
CA VAL A 464 22.48 -3.22 -14.19
C VAL A 464 23.62 -4.05 -13.61
N PRO A 465 23.69 -5.36 -13.92
CA PRO A 465 24.76 -6.22 -13.45
C PRO A 465 26.13 -5.83 -14.03
N VAL A 466 27.20 -6.22 -13.34
CA VAL A 466 28.56 -6.13 -13.89
C VAL A 466 28.68 -7.04 -15.12
N ALA A 467 29.28 -6.51 -16.19
CA ALA A 467 29.43 -7.21 -17.46
C ALA A 467 30.89 -7.66 -17.66
N ASP A 468 31.22 -8.86 -17.15
CA ASP A 468 32.59 -9.38 -17.11
C ASP A 468 33.17 -9.70 -18.49
N SER A 469 32.34 -10.16 -19.43
CA SER A 469 32.75 -10.50 -20.79
C SER A 469 32.49 -9.35 -21.77
N SER A 470 33.28 -9.27 -22.84
CA SER A 470 33.06 -8.29 -23.91
C SER A 470 31.67 -8.45 -24.55
N ALA A 471 31.23 -9.69 -24.80
CA ALA A 471 29.90 -9.96 -25.31
C ALA A 471 28.78 -9.45 -24.37
N ALA A 472 28.93 -9.64 -23.05
CA ALA A 472 27.99 -9.08 -22.08
C ALA A 472 28.01 -7.55 -22.11
N ARG A 473 29.18 -6.91 -22.22
CA ARG A 473 29.28 -5.44 -22.33
C ARG A 473 28.62 -4.91 -23.60
N VAL A 474 28.76 -5.62 -24.72
CA VAL A 474 28.10 -5.25 -25.99
C VAL A 474 26.58 -5.26 -25.82
N GLU A 475 26.01 -6.34 -25.26
CA GLU A 475 24.57 -6.43 -24.99
C GLU A 475 24.09 -5.34 -24.03
N SER A 476 24.76 -5.23 -22.87
CA SER A 476 24.40 -4.22 -21.87
C SER A 476 24.53 -2.80 -22.43
N GLY A 477 25.53 -2.53 -23.27
CA GLY A 477 25.77 -1.23 -23.89
C GLY A 477 24.63 -0.72 -24.77
N ILE A 478 23.82 -1.64 -25.31
CA ILE A 478 22.62 -1.31 -26.11
C ILE A 478 21.31 -1.50 -25.34
N GLY A 479 21.39 -1.75 -24.02
CA GLY A 479 20.23 -1.94 -23.15
C GLY A 479 19.58 -3.32 -23.26
N GLN A 480 20.35 -4.33 -23.65
CA GLN A 480 19.96 -5.73 -23.79
C GLN A 480 20.72 -6.64 -22.80
N GLY A 481 20.50 -7.94 -22.91
CA GLY A 481 21.15 -8.94 -22.05
C GLY A 481 20.51 -8.99 -20.66
N GLN A 482 21.29 -8.71 -19.62
CA GLN A 482 20.83 -8.78 -18.23
C GLN A 482 20.42 -7.43 -17.64
N VAL A 483 20.43 -6.36 -18.46
CA VAL A 483 20.00 -5.03 -18.03
C VAL A 483 18.48 -4.99 -18.03
N THR A 484 17.90 -4.59 -16.91
CA THR A 484 16.45 -4.34 -16.80
C THR A 484 16.18 -2.97 -16.21
N ALA A 485 15.07 -2.37 -16.60
CA ALA A 485 14.58 -1.12 -16.06
C ALA A 485 13.05 -1.14 -16.00
N SER A 486 12.50 -0.41 -15.04
CA SER A 486 11.08 -0.06 -15.06
C SER A 486 10.84 1.27 -15.77
N PRO A 487 9.59 1.57 -16.19
CA PRO A 487 9.22 2.89 -16.67
C PRO A 487 9.56 3.99 -15.67
N PHE A 488 9.32 3.75 -14.37
CA PHE A 488 9.77 4.64 -13.31
C PHE A 488 11.30 4.84 -13.29
N GLY A 489 12.08 3.76 -13.39
CA GLY A 489 13.54 3.84 -13.44
C GLY A 489 14.07 4.62 -14.63
N MET A 490 13.48 4.44 -15.82
CA MET A 490 13.86 5.21 -17.00
C MET A 490 13.42 6.68 -16.92
N ALA A 491 12.32 6.97 -16.22
CA ALA A 491 11.92 8.35 -15.93
C ALA A 491 12.88 9.01 -14.91
N MET A 492 13.39 8.25 -13.94
CA MET A 492 14.48 8.69 -13.04
C MET A 492 15.77 8.98 -13.79
N VAL A 493 16.13 8.18 -14.80
CA VAL A 493 17.28 8.47 -15.68
C VAL A 493 17.09 9.80 -16.40
N ALA A 494 15.93 10.03 -17.01
CA ALA A 494 15.62 11.30 -17.67
C ALA A 494 15.64 12.49 -16.69
N ALA A 495 15.09 12.31 -15.48
CA ALA A 495 15.07 13.33 -14.44
C ALA A 495 16.49 13.69 -13.97
N SER A 496 17.35 12.68 -13.82
CA SER A 496 18.75 12.86 -13.44
C SER A 496 19.55 13.62 -14.50
N ILE A 497 19.32 13.34 -15.79
CA ILE A 497 19.92 14.08 -16.90
C ILE A 497 19.44 15.54 -16.91
N ALA A 498 18.15 15.78 -16.67
CA ALA A 498 17.57 17.11 -16.66
C ALA A 498 18.09 17.97 -15.49
N ASN A 499 18.15 17.38 -14.29
CA ASN A 499 18.52 18.06 -13.06
C ASN A 499 20.05 18.12 -12.83
N GLY A 500 20.82 17.26 -13.50
CA GLY A 500 22.27 17.11 -13.27
C GLY A 500 22.64 16.28 -12.03
N SER A 501 21.64 15.81 -11.28
CA SER A 501 21.79 14.89 -10.15
C SER A 501 20.50 14.09 -9.98
N THR A 502 20.60 12.88 -9.42
CA THR A 502 19.44 12.03 -9.17
C THR A 502 18.51 12.65 -8.12
N PRO A 503 17.28 13.06 -8.48
CA PRO A 503 16.33 13.52 -7.49
C PRO A 503 15.87 12.37 -6.60
N LEU A 504 15.44 12.66 -5.37
CA LEU A 504 14.75 11.68 -4.53
C LEU A 504 13.26 11.69 -4.89
N PRO A 505 12.65 10.56 -5.30
CA PRO A 505 11.26 10.52 -5.69
C PRO A 505 10.36 10.90 -4.51
N MET A 506 9.32 11.68 -4.78
CA MET A 506 8.41 12.19 -3.76
C MET A 506 6.98 12.10 -4.29
N LEU A 507 6.12 11.30 -3.63
CA LEU A 507 4.68 11.28 -3.91
C LEU A 507 3.89 12.09 -2.88
N VAL A 508 4.28 12.02 -1.60
CA VAL A 508 3.67 12.83 -0.53
C VAL A 508 4.46 14.12 -0.36
N GLN A 509 3.78 15.26 -0.39
CA GLN A 509 4.42 16.58 -0.35
C GLN A 509 5.26 16.74 0.92
N GLY A 510 6.52 17.14 0.74
CA GLY A 510 7.47 17.35 1.85
C GLY A 510 8.07 16.07 2.42
N GLN A 511 7.74 14.90 1.85
CA GLN A 511 8.27 13.60 2.28
C GLN A 511 8.96 12.89 1.11
N PRO A 512 10.16 13.35 0.69
CA PRO A 512 10.94 12.66 -0.32
C PRO A 512 11.37 11.27 0.18
N GLY A 513 11.51 10.34 -0.75
CA GLY A 513 11.97 9.00 -0.47
C GLY A 513 13.41 8.97 0.02
N THR A 514 13.76 7.89 0.72
CA THR A 514 15.14 7.61 1.15
C THR A 514 15.74 6.58 0.22
N ALA A 515 16.89 6.90 -0.36
CA ALA A 515 17.65 5.97 -1.20
C ALA A 515 18.49 5.01 -0.32
N ASP A 516 18.62 3.76 -0.76
CA ASP A 516 19.50 2.76 -0.12
C ASP A 516 21.00 3.06 -0.34
N GLN A 517 21.32 3.81 -1.39
CA GLN A 517 22.66 4.26 -1.74
C GLN A 517 22.66 5.64 -2.41
N THR A 518 23.80 6.34 -2.35
CA THR A 518 23.95 7.70 -2.92
C THR A 518 25.19 7.78 -3.82
N PRO A 519 25.05 7.44 -5.11
CA PRO A 519 26.12 7.54 -6.09
C PRO A 519 26.54 9.00 -6.33
N PRO A 520 27.80 9.28 -6.71
CA PRO A 520 28.21 10.63 -7.06
C PRO A 520 27.44 11.13 -8.29
N PRO A 521 27.09 12.43 -8.37
CA PRO A 521 26.37 12.95 -9.53
C PRO A 521 27.21 12.81 -10.80
N VAL A 522 26.53 12.72 -11.94
CA VAL A 522 27.18 12.75 -13.25
C VAL A 522 27.81 14.13 -13.45
N PRO A 523 29.03 14.23 -14.03
CA PRO A 523 29.63 15.51 -14.35
C PRO A 523 28.70 16.43 -15.19
N ALA A 524 28.74 17.73 -14.90
CA ALA A 524 27.81 18.70 -15.48
C ALA A 524 27.99 18.89 -17.00
N ASP A 525 29.22 18.77 -17.50
CA ASP A 525 29.56 18.75 -18.92
C ASP A 525 28.95 17.52 -19.61
N VAL A 526 29.07 16.34 -19.00
CA VAL A 526 28.49 15.10 -19.54
C VAL A 526 26.96 15.17 -19.63
N THR A 527 26.27 15.71 -18.62
CA THR A 527 24.80 15.89 -18.69
C THR A 527 24.40 16.98 -19.68
N ALA A 528 25.22 18.02 -19.89
CA ALA A 528 24.99 19.01 -20.95
C ALA A 528 25.14 18.41 -22.35
N ASP A 529 26.16 17.58 -22.56
CA ASP A 529 26.39 16.87 -23.82
C ASP A 529 25.25 15.89 -24.12
N LEU A 530 24.81 15.11 -23.12
CA LEU A 530 23.64 14.23 -23.26
C LEU A 530 22.38 14.98 -23.66
N ARG A 531 22.10 16.14 -23.04
CA ARG A 531 20.93 16.96 -23.41
C ARG A 531 21.02 17.46 -24.85
N THR A 532 22.21 17.84 -25.32
CA THR A 532 22.45 18.22 -26.71
C THR A 532 22.15 17.07 -27.67
N MET A 533 22.66 15.88 -27.39
CA MET A 533 22.42 14.69 -28.23
C MET A 533 20.95 14.23 -28.18
N MET A 534 20.29 14.31 -27.02
CA MET A 534 18.86 14.05 -26.88
C MET A 534 18.00 15.07 -27.64
N ARG A 535 18.47 16.32 -27.79
CA ARG A 535 17.80 17.30 -28.67
C ARG A 535 17.87 16.85 -30.13
N GLU A 536 19.05 16.40 -30.56
CA GLU A 536 19.26 15.94 -31.94
C GLU A 536 18.41 14.72 -32.28
N THR A 537 18.18 13.81 -31.33
CA THR A 537 17.22 12.70 -31.52
C THR A 537 15.82 13.19 -31.93
N VAL A 538 15.38 14.34 -31.42
CA VAL A 538 14.06 14.93 -31.74
C VAL A 538 14.09 15.77 -33.01
N THR A 539 15.20 16.44 -33.33
CA THR A 539 15.27 17.35 -34.48
C THR A 539 15.70 16.68 -35.78
N ASP A 540 16.50 15.62 -35.72
CA ASP A 540 17.07 14.95 -36.90
C ASP A 540 17.12 13.41 -36.78
N GLY A 541 16.99 12.88 -35.56
CA GLY A 541 17.11 11.45 -35.29
C GLY A 541 15.79 10.67 -35.26
N THR A 542 15.75 9.66 -34.39
CA THR A 542 14.66 8.66 -34.33
C THR A 542 13.33 9.19 -33.80
N ALA A 543 13.25 10.40 -33.24
CA ALA A 543 12.04 10.99 -32.65
C ALA A 543 11.53 12.24 -33.39
N THR A 544 11.84 12.39 -34.67
CA THR A 544 11.42 13.53 -35.52
C THR A 544 9.90 13.73 -35.61
N ALA A 545 9.10 12.71 -35.31
CA ALA A 545 7.64 12.83 -35.19
C ALA A 545 7.18 13.77 -34.04
N LEU A 546 8.09 14.15 -33.14
CA LEU A 546 7.83 15.06 -32.01
C LEU A 546 8.51 16.43 -32.16
N GLN A 547 9.07 16.73 -33.33
CA GLN A 547 9.75 18.01 -33.59
C GLN A 547 8.84 19.24 -33.44
N ASP A 548 7.52 19.05 -33.51
CA ASP A 548 6.51 20.09 -33.30
C ASP A 548 6.42 20.54 -31.84
N ILE A 549 6.97 19.78 -30.89
CA ILE A 549 6.97 20.10 -29.46
C ILE A 549 8.22 20.92 -29.11
N PRO A 550 8.08 22.23 -28.81
CA PRO A 550 9.23 23.09 -28.53
C PRO A 550 10.01 22.62 -27.30
N GLY A 551 11.34 22.70 -27.35
CA GLY A 551 12.22 22.38 -26.21
C GLY A 551 12.31 20.89 -25.84
N LEU A 552 11.56 20.00 -26.49
CA LEU A 552 11.62 18.57 -26.20
C LEU A 552 13.01 17.99 -26.50
N LEU A 553 13.52 17.25 -25.54
CA LEU A 553 14.67 16.35 -25.65
C LEU A 553 14.15 14.93 -25.51
N GLY A 554 14.78 13.95 -26.15
CA GLY A 554 14.39 12.56 -25.90
C GLY A 554 15.35 11.52 -26.43
N LYS A 555 15.06 10.27 -26.10
CA LYS A 555 15.72 9.10 -26.67
C LYS A 555 14.71 7.98 -26.88
N THR A 556 14.69 7.42 -28.08
CA THR A 556 13.88 6.23 -28.40
C THR A 556 14.59 4.94 -27.98
N GLY A 557 13.80 3.88 -27.75
CA GLY A 557 14.29 2.53 -27.52
C GLY A 557 13.42 1.49 -28.17
N THR A 558 14.07 0.53 -28.85
CA THR A 558 13.48 -0.76 -29.22
C THR A 558 14.27 -1.81 -28.45
N ALA A 559 13.58 -2.78 -27.84
CA ALA A 559 14.22 -3.84 -27.09
C ALA A 559 13.56 -5.19 -27.39
N GLU A 560 14.34 -6.16 -27.85
CA GLU A 560 13.84 -7.51 -28.13
C GLU A 560 13.23 -8.17 -26.89
N SER A 561 12.13 -8.89 -27.07
CA SER A 561 11.53 -9.73 -26.04
C SER A 561 11.76 -11.21 -26.35
N GLU A 562 11.73 -12.08 -25.34
CA GLU A 562 11.95 -13.52 -25.54
C GLU A 562 10.82 -14.13 -26.40
N GLY A 563 11.10 -14.34 -27.69
CA GLY A 563 10.19 -15.03 -28.62
C GLY A 563 8.93 -14.25 -29.01
N GLY A 564 8.89 -12.94 -28.75
CA GLY A 564 7.76 -12.08 -29.06
C GLY A 564 8.17 -10.75 -29.73
N PRO A 565 7.17 -9.93 -30.09
CA PRO A 565 7.36 -8.54 -30.52
C PRO A 565 8.31 -7.75 -29.62
N ALA A 566 9.14 -6.88 -30.21
CA ALA A 566 10.02 -6.00 -29.45
C ALA A 566 9.21 -4.98 -28.62
N HIS A 567 9.73 -4.57 -27.47
CA HIS A 567 9.18 -3.49 -26.66
C HIS A 567 9.54 -2.11 -27.23
N GLY A 568 8.60 -1.16 -27.11
CA GLY A 568 8.78 0.22 -27.50
C GLY A 568 8.97 1.14 -26.30
N TRP A 569 9.99 1.99 -26.37
CA TRP A 569 10.36 2.94 -25.34
C TRP A 569 10.57 4.35 -25.87
N PHE A 570 10.24 5.34 -25.05
CA PHE A 570 10.68 6.71 -25.21
C PHE A 570 10.93 7.34 -23.84
N VAL A 571 12.10 7.97 -23.65
CA VAL A 571 12.35 8.85 -22.51
C VAL A 571 12.45 10.29 -22.99
N GLY A 572 11.83 11.22 -22.28
CA GLY A 572 11.73 12.61 -22.68
C GLY A 572 11.99 13.59 -21.55
N ILE A 573 12.49 14.77 -21.92
CA ILE A 573 12.70 15.91 -21.03
C ILE A 573 12.12 17.15 -21.72
N ARG A 574 11.30 17.92 -21.01
CA ARG A 574 10.80 19.22 -21.46
C ARG A 574 10.77 20.18 -20.26
N ASP A 575 11.62 21.19 -20.27
CA ASP A 575 11.79 22.10 -19.14
C ASP A 575 12.07 21.32 -17.83
N ASP A 576 11.25 21.50 -16.80
CA ASP A 576 11.31 20.79 -15.51
C ASP A 576 10.32 19.61 -15.46
N LEU A 577 10.17 18.90 -16.58
CA LEU A 577 9.43 17.65 -16.71
C LEU A 577 10.35 16.59 -17.32
N ALA A 578 10.47 15.45 -16.65
CA ALA A 578 11.08 14.25 -17.19
C ALA A 578 10.08 13.11 -17.17
N PHE A 579 10.07 12.28 -18.20
CA PHE A 579 9.11 11.19 -18.29
C PHE A 579 9.65 10.01 -19.10
N ALA A 580 9.03 8.86 -18.89
CA ALA A 580 9.22 7.66 -19.68
C ALA A 580 7.88 7.12 -20.18
N VAL A 581 7.89 6.61 -21.40
CA VAL A 581 6.78 5.90 -22.04
C VAL A 581 7.27 4.51 -22.40
N PHE A 582 6.49 3.51 -22.01
CA PHE A 582 6.74 2.11 -22.30
C PHE A 582 5.52 1.47 -22.94
N ILE A 583 5.74 0.65 -23.97
CA ILE A 583 4.71 -0.21 -24.56
C ILE A 583 5.31 -1.59 -24.80
N ALA A 584 4.74 -2.60 -24.15
CA ALA A 584 5.22 -3.97 -24.31
C ALA A 584 4.81 -4.53 -25.68
N GLY A 585 5.72 -5.18 -26.41
CA GLY A 585 5.38 -5.82 -27.68
C GLY A 585 4.82 -4.86 -28.73
N ALA A 586 5.45 -3.69 -28.86
CA ALA A 586 5.11 -2.64 -29.79
C ALA A 586 5.76 -2.81 -31.18
N ASP A 587 6.61 -3.82 -31.35
CA ASP A 587 7.48 -4.11 -32.51
C ASP A 587 8.53 -3.04 -32.83
N SER A 588 8.34 -1.79 -32.37
CA SER A 588 9.27 -0.68 -32.56
C SER A 588 9.07 0.39 -31.47
N SER A 589 9.95 1.40 -31.47
CA SER A 589 9.78 2.58 -30.61
C SER A 589 8.67 3.56 -31.05
N ALA A 590 8.18 3.46 -32.30
CA ALA A 590 7.27 4.46 -32.85
C ALA A 590 5.95 4.62 -32.07
N PRO A 591 5.27 3.54 -31.60
CA PRO A 591 4.09 3.68 -30.76
C PRO A 591 4.34 4.42 -29.44
N ALA A 592 5.51 4.23 -28.81
CA ALA A 592 5.89 4.93 -27.58
C ALA A 592 6.14 6.43 -27.85
N VAL A 593 6.76 6.76 -28.99
CA VAL A 593 6.93 8.15 -29.46
C VAL A 593 5.55 8.79 -29.73
N GLU A 594 4.63 8.09 -30.37
CA GLU A 594 3.28 8.61 -30.63
C GLU A 594 2.50 8.86 -29.34
N ALA A 595 2.56 7.92 -28.38
CA ALA A 595 1.95 8.07 -27.06
C ALA A 595 2.56 9.26 -26.29
N ALA A 596 3.88 9.44 -26.34
CA ALA A 596 4.54 10.64 -25.78
C ALA A 596 4.01 11.93 -26.43
N GLY A 597 3.80 11.93 -27.75
CA GLY A 597 3.21 13.06 -28.46
C GLY A 597 1.77 13.35 -28.05
N ARG A 598 0.94 12.33 -27.80
CA ARG A 598 -0.43 12.50 -27.27
C ARG A 598 -0.44 13.01 -25.83
N PHE A 599 0.54 12.61 -25.03
CA PHE A 599 0.67 13.05 -23.63
C PHE A 599 1.04 14.52 -23.52
N LEU A 600 1.91 15.01 -24.42
CA LEU A 600 2.49 16.35 -24.33
C LEU A 600 1.71 17.46 -25.04
N ARG A 601 0.72 17.10 -25.88
CA ARG A 601 -0.13 18.00 -26.67
C ARG A 601 -1.51 18.11 -26.05
#